data_AF-A0AAD6CXK3-F1
#
_entry.id   AF-A0AAD6CXK3-F1
#
_cell.length_a   1.000
_cell.length_b   1.000
_cell.length_c   1.000
_cell.angle_alpha   90.00
_cell.angle_beta   90.00
_cell.angle_gamma   90.00
#
_symmetry.space_group_name_H-M   'P 1'
#
loop_
_entity.id
_entity.type
_entity.pdbx_description
1 polymer ?
#
loop_
_entity_poly.entity_id
_entity_poly.type
_entity_poly.pdbx_seq_one_letter_code
_entity_poly.pdbx_strand_id
1 'polypeptide(L)'
;MVSRRNPPVTAKGLLRDISFQMERLLEFLETDLTPAFIGPAFTKDGLGVDDLISAGASSSPWIYRLQTILEWSSLASEEEHWLYAHNMESAPTVSHRGVWLMPYYLRHLGRSKVHKARSDLQQGRKLRRLEAKFGTGIALVLVPVMPTFRRLSLAEEAKFIQHLVSDYPSIICEAQRLPNLKMKYQRLVC
;
A
#
# COMPACT_ATOMS: atom_id res chain seq x y z
N MET A 1 32.26 14.31 -2.01
CA MET A 1 31.40 13.23 -1.50
C MET A 1 30.56 12.69 -2.66
N VAL A 2 30.80 11.46 -3.10
CA VAL A 2 29.95 10.83 -4.13
C VAL A 2 28.58 10.58 -3.52
N SER A 3 27.55 11.27 -4.00
CA SER A 3 26.16 10.99 -3.64
C SER A 3 25.88 9.54 -4.01
N ARG A 4 25.78 8.64 -3.02
CA ARG A 4 25.26 7.28 -3.21
C ARG A 4 23.80 7.41 -3.64
N ARG A 5 23.58 7.63 -4.93
CA ARG A 5 22.25 7.52 -5.53
C ARG A 5 21.88 6.05 -5.45
N ASN A 6 20.88 5.72 -4.64
CA ASN A 6 20.30 4.38 -4.64
C ASN A 6 19.95 4.00 -6.08
N PRO A 7 20.23 2.75 -6.50
CA PRO A 7 19.95 2.32 -7.86
C PRO A 7 18.47 2.55 -8.20
N PRO A 8 18.17 2.87 -9.48
CA PRO A 8 16.80 3.05 -9.93
C PRO A 8 16.01 1.76 -9.70
N VAL A 9 14.81 1.90 -9.12
CA VAL A 9 13.90 0.78 -8.93
C VAL A 9 13.28 0.42 -10.27
N THR A 10 13.29 -0.85 -10.63
CA THR A 10 12.69 -1.36 -11.87
C THR A 10 11.47 -2.21 -11.58
N ALA A 11 10.52 -2.23 -12.52
CA ALA A 11 9.33 -3.06 -12.48
C ALA A 11 9.65 -4.54 -12.29
N LYS A 12 10.57 -5.08 -13.10
CA LYS A 12 11.00 -6.48 -13.04
C LYS A 12 11.67 -6.82 -11.73
N GLY A 13 12.53 -5.93 -11.22
CA GLY A 13 13.16 -6.11 -9.91
C GLY A 13 12.11 -6.21 -8.80
N LEU A 14 11.15 -5.28 -8.78
CA LEU A 14 10.06 -5.28 -7.81
C LEU A 14 9.21 -6.56 -7.86
N LEU A 15 8.84 -7.04 -9.07
CA LEU A 15 8.06 -8.26 -9.23
C LEU A 15 8.83 -9.52 -8.81
N ARG A 16 10.14 -9.55 -9.06
CA ARG A 16 11.03 -10.62 -8.57
C ARG A 16 11.08 -10.63 -7.05
N ASP A 17 11.21 -9.45 -6.44
CA ASP A 17 11.22 -9.31 -4.98
C ASP A 17 9.89 -9.75 -4.36
N ILE A 18 8.75 -9.39 -4.98
CA ILE A 18 7.42 -9.87 -4.56
C ILE A 18 7.36 -11.40 -4.62
N SER A 19 7.76 -11.98 -5.75
CA SER A 19 7.72 -13.43 -5.95
C SER A 19 8.57 -14.15 -4.91
N PHE A 20 9.74 -13.62 -4.60
CA PHE A 20 10.65 -14.18 -3.60
C PHE A 20 10.11 -14.09 -2.16
N GLN A 21 9.31 -13.07 -1.85
CA GLN A 21 8.74 -12.86 -0.52
C GLN A 21 7.33 -13.43 -0.37
N MET A 22 6.73 -14.00 -1.43
CA MET A 22 5.32 -14.37 -1.44
C MET A 22 4.96 -15.43 -0.39
N GLU A 23 5.75 -16.50 -0.28
CA GLU A 23 5.50 -17.57 0.70
C GLU A 23 5.51 -17.01 2.14
N ARG A 24 6.56 -16.25 2.48
CA ARG A 24 6.68 -15.59 3.79
C ARG A 24 5.55 -14.59 4.04
N LEU A 25 5.08 -13.90 3.00
CA LEU A 25 3.93 -13.01 3.10
C LEU A 25 2.66 -13.79 3.46
N LEU A 26 2.41 -14.91 2.80
CA LEU A 26 1.23 -15.73 3.06
C LEU A 26 1.29 -16.30 4.49
N GLU A 27 2.43 -16.85 4.92
CA GLU A 27 2.64 -17.31 6.31
C GLU A 27 2.38 -16.18 7.32
N PHE A 28 2.90 -14.97 7.06
CA PHE A 28 2.64 -13.80 7.91
C PHE A 28 1.15 -13.46 8.00
N LEU A 29 0.43 -13.54 6.87
CA LEU A 29 -0.98 -13.20 6.77
C LEU A 29 -1.93 -14.28 7.31
N GLU A 30 -1.47 -15.52 7.44
CA GLU A 30 -2.19 -16.62 8.07
C GLU A 30 -2.30 -16.46 9.59
N THR A 31 -1.33 -15.79 10.22
CA THR A 31 -1.40 -15.46 11.65
C THR A 31 -2.51 -14.44 11.93
N ASP A 32 -3.18 -14.55 13.08
CA ASP A 32 -4.16 -13.53 13.48
C ASP A 32 -3.44 -12.26 13.93
N LEU A 33 -3.35 -11.27 13.03
CA LEU A 33 -2.68 -10.01 13.30
C LEU A 33 -3.57 -9.02 14.09
N THR A 34 -4.83 -9.36 14.38
CA THR A 34 -5.80 -8.47 15.07
C THR A 34 -5.25 -7.83 16.35
N PRO A 35 -4.54 -8.55 17.25
CA PRO A 35 -3.96 -7.95 18.46
C PRO A 35 -2.96 -6.82 18.16
N ALA A 36 -2.23 -6.91 17.06
CA ALA A 36 -1.28 -5.88 16.64
C ALA A 36 -1.97 -4.59 16.15
N PHE A 37 -3.26 -4.63 15.82
CA PHE A 37 -4.00 -3.42 15.44
C PHE A 37 -4.78 -2.80 16.62
N ILE A 38 -5.16 -3.60 17.62
CA ILE A 38 -6.02 -3.17 18.74
C ILE A 38 -5.20 -2.83 20.01
N GLY A 39 -4.00 -3.40 20.14
CA GLY A 39 -3.11 -3.13 21.28
C GLY A 39 -2.74 -1.63 21.41
N PRO A 40 -2.25 -1.19 22.59
CA PRO A 40 -1.81 0.19 22.77
C PRO A 40 -0.90 0.54 21.60
N ALA A 41 -1.28 1.60 20.88
CA ALA A 41 -0.70 2.00 19.61
C ALA A 41 0.81 1.76 19.64
N PHE A 42 1.37 1.16 18.59
CA PHE A 42 2.81 1.05 18.37
C PHE A 42 3.45 2.44 18.45
N THR A 43 3.67 2.92 19.66
CA THR A 43 4.50 4.06 19.96
C THR A 43 5.90 3.61 19.64
N LYS A 44 6.66 4.50 19.01
CA LYS A 44 8.06 4.30 18.67
C LYS A 44 8.92 3.81 19.84
N ASP A 45 8.41 3.89 21.07
CA ASP A 45 8.99 3.38 22.30
C ASP A 45 8.11 2.22 22.80
N GLY A 46 8.69 1.02 22.74
CA GLY A 46 7.98 -0.24 22.82
C GLY A 46 7.43 -0.60 24.19
N LEU A 47 6.33 -1.35 24.17
CA LEU A 47 5.94 -2.38 25.13
C LEU A 47 4.76 -3.14 24.50
N GLY A 48 4.95 -4.44 24.24
CA GLY A 48 4.04 -5.31 23.46
C GLY A 48 4.71 -6.04 22.28
N VAL A 49 6.01 -5.86 22.12
CA VAL A 49 6.83 -6.50 21.08
C VAL A 49 7.26 -7.92 21.48
N ASP A 50 7.42 -8.17 22.78
CA ASP A 50 8.05 -9.41 23.27
C ASP A 50 7.18 -10.66 23.07
N ASP A 51 5.84 -10.54 23.17
CA ASP A 51 4.92 -11.68 22.98
C ASP A 51 4.74 -12.06 21.50
N LEU A 52 4.83 -11.10 20.58
CA LEU A 52 4.76 -11.35 19.12
C LEU A 52 6.09 -11.87 18.56
N ILE A 53 7.22 -11.45 19.13
CA ILE A 53 8.56 -11.95 18.77
C ILE A 53 8.74 -13.40 19.25
N SER A 54 8.22 -13.77 20.41
CA SER A 54 8.30 -15.14 20.95
C SER A 54 7.53 -16.17 20.09
N ALA A 55 6.55 -15.72 19.31
CA ALA A 55 5.85 -16.53 18.30
C ALA A 55 6.57 -16.65 16.94
N GLY A 56 7.83 -16.19 16.84
CA GLY A 56 8.64 -16.27 15.61
C GLY A 56 8.45 -15.11 14.62
N ALA A 57 7.65 -14.10 14.98
CA ALA A 57 7.34 -13.00 14.09
C ALA A 57 8.34 -11.84 14.30
N SER A 58 9.36 -11.77 13.44
CA SER A 58 10.17 -10.53 13.24
C SER A 58 9.34 -9.41 12.56
N SER A 59 8.10 -9.21 13.00
CA SER A 59 6.98 -8.66 12.23
C SER A 59 6.72 -7.17 12.39
N SER A 60 7.37 -6.48 13.34
CA SER A 60 7.13 -5.05 13.56
C SER A 60 7.25 -4.20 12.28
N PRO A 61 8.27 -4.39 11.40
CA PRO A 61 8.34 -3.69 10.13
C PRO A 61 7.24 -4.08 9.14
N TRP A 62 6.74 -5.30 9.17
CA TRP A 62 5.70 -5.80 8.26
C TRP A 62 4.30 -5.36 8.69
N ILE A 63 4.01 -5.36 9.99
CA ILE A 63 2.79 -4.80 10.58
C ILE A 63 2.71 -3.31 10.25
N TYR A 64 3.79 -2.56 10.46
CA TYR A 64 3.85 -1.13 10.11
C TYR A 64 3.60 -0.89 8.61
N ARG A 65 4.22 -1.70 7.73
CA ARG A 65 4.00 -1.61 6.28
C ARG A 65 2.56 -1.96 5.90
N LEU A 66 1.98 -2.97 6.55
CA LEU A 66 0.59 -3.37 6.35
C LEU A 66 -0.36 -2.23 6.75
N GLN A 67 -0.23 -1.69 7.96
CA GLN A 67 -0.98 -0.51 8.40
C GLN A 67 -0.83 0.65 7.42
N THR A 68 0.40 0.96 7.00
CA THR A 68 0.68 2.05 6.04
C THR A 68 -0.02 1.83 4.69
N ILE A 69 0.01 0.61 4.15
CA ILE A 69 -0.68 0.29 2.89
C ILE A 69 -2.20 0.42 3.04
N LEU A 70 -2.75 -0.02 4.17
CA LEU A 70 -4.18 0.11 4.45
C LEU A 70 -4.55 1.60 4.58
N GLU A 71 -3.80 2.41 5.33
CA GLU A 71 -3.99 3.86 5.42
C GLU A 71 -3.96 4.53 4.04
N TRP A 72 -2.99 4.19 3.19
CA TRP A 72 -2.90 4.70 1.82
C TRP A 72 -4.13 4.30 0.99
N SER A 73 -4.59 3.05 1.10
CA SER A 73 -5.77 2.57 0.40
C SER A 73 -7.03 3.31 0.84
N SER A 74 -7.24 3.51 2.16
CA SER A 74 -8.41 4.23 2.67
C SER A 74 -8.37 5.69 2.28
N LEU A 75 -7.24 6.36 2.44
CA LEU A 75 -7.11 7.78 2.14
C LEU A 75 -7.45 8.10 0.67
N ALA A 76 -7.04 7.23 -0.26
CA ALA A 76 -7.37 7.39 -1.67
C ALA A 76 -8.82 6.99 -1.99
N SER A 77 -9.38 6.00 -1.29
CA SER A 77 -10.80 5.65 -1.40
C SER A 77 -11.70 6.80 -0.91
N GLU A 78 -11.39 7.39 0.25
CA GLU A 78 -12.09 8.56 0.78
C GLU A 78 -12.02 9.75 -0.19
N GLU A 79 -10.87 9.95 -0.84
CA GLU A 79 -10.74 10.97 -1.87
C GLU A 79 -11.67 10.69 -3.07
N GLU A 80 -11.71 9.46 -3.58
CA GLU A 80 -12.60 9.07 -4.67
C GLU A 80 -14.08 9.34 -4.31
N HIS A 81 -14.49 8.99 -3.08
CA HIS A 81 -15.84 9.27 -2.58
C HIS A 81 -16.11 10.77 -2.46
N TRP A 82 -15.15 11.54 -1.94
CA TRP A 82 -15.28 12.99 -1.82
C TRP A 82 -15.41 13.65 -3.19
N LEU A 83 -14.61 13.25 -4.17
CA LEU A 83 -14.66 13.74 -5.54
C LEU A 83 -16.00 13.44 -6.21
N TYR A 84 -16.50 12.22 -6.05
CA TYR A 84 -17.82 11.80 -6.54
C TYR A 84 -18.94 12.64 -5.92
N ALA A 85 -18.94 12.82 -4.59
CA ALA A 85 -19.95 13.59 -3.87
C ALA A 85 -20.02 15.06 -4.30
N HIS A 86 -18.92 15.61 -4.83
CA HIS A 86 -18.84 17.00 -5.28
C HIS A 86 -18.98 17.14 -6.81
N ASN A 87 -19.42 16.09 -7.52
CA ASN A 87 -19.52 16.06 -8.99
C ASN A 87 -18.19 16.41 -9.70
N MET A 88 -17.07 16.16 -9.03
CA MET A 88 -15.73 16.37 -9.57
C MET A 88 -15.25 15.01 -10.09
N GLU A 89 -15.67 14.62 -11.29
CA GLU A 89 -15.33 13.29 -11.85
C GLU A 89 -13.83 12.96 -11.72
N SER A 90 -13.54 11.90 -10.96
CA SER A 90 -12.32 11.11 -11.13
C SER A 90 -12.69 9.83 -11.87
N ALA A 91 -12.61 9.83 -13.20
CA ALA A 91 -12.57 8.57 -13.92
C ALA A 91 -11.37 7.73 -13.39
N PRO A 92 -11.51 6.40 -13.19
CA PRO A 92 -10.65 5.66 -12.25
C PRO A 92 -9.20 5.43 -12.70
N THR A 93 -8.75 5.96 -13.84
CA THR A 93 -7.54 5.40 -14.47
C THR A 93 -6.54 6.37 -15.11
N VAL A 94 -6.90 7.59 -15.51
CA VAL A 94 -5.94 8.41 -16.33
C VAL A 94 -6.02 9.93 -16.12
N SER A 95 -6.99 10.45 -15.37
CA SER A 95 -7.25 11.89 -15.37
C SER A 95 -6.16 12.70 -14.64
N HIS A 96 -5.42 13.51 -15.40
CA HIS A 96 -4.52 14.55 -14.87
C HIS A 96 -5.22 15.50 -13.88
N ARG A 97 -6.56 15.58 -13.86
CA ARG A 97 -7.33 16.42 -12.92
C ARG A 97 -7.17 15.98 -11.46
N GLY A 98 -6.92 14.70 -11.19
CA GLY A 98 -6.70 14.23 -9.83
C GLY A 98 -5.53 14.96 -9.15
N VAL A 99 -4.44 15.24 -9.86
CA VAL A 99 -3.27 15.97 -9.30
C VAL A 99 -3.65 17.40 -8.90
N TRP A 100 -4.56 18.04 -9.64
CA TRP A 100 -5.02 19.41 -9.39
C TRP A 100 -6.03 19.53 -8.24
N LEU A 101 -6.80 18.48 -7.97
CA LEU A 101 -7.80 18.46 -6.90
C LEU A 101 -7.25 17.99 -5.55
N MET A 102 -6.07 17.36 -5.55
CA MET A 102 -5.37 16.90 -4.36
C MET A 102 -5.21 18.00 -3.27
N PRO A 103 -4.82 19.26 -3.58
CA PRO A 103 -4.73 20.30 -2.56
C PRO A 103 -6.08 20.69 -1.95
N TYR A 104 -7.18 20.57 -2.70
CA TYR A 104 -8.53 20.86 -2.22
C TYR A 104 -9.00 19.79 -1.24
N TYR A 105 -8.84 18.52 -1.60
CA TYR A 105 -9.15 17.40 -0.71
C TYR A 105 -8.31 17.43 0.57
N LEU A 106 -7.00 17.65 0.46
CA LEU A 106 -6.13 17.77 1.64
C LEU A 106 -6.47 19.00 2.50
N ARG A 107 -6.99 20.09 1.90
CA ARG A 107 -7.49 21.25 2.66
C ARG A 107 -8.78 20.93 3.39
N HIS A 108 -9.70 20.19 2.76
CA HIS A 108 -10.92 19.69 3.40
C HIS A 108 -10.60 18.84 4.64
N LEU A 109 -9.58 17.98 4.57
CA LEU A 109 -9.10 17.19 5.71
C LEU A 109 -8.29 17.99 6.75
N GLY A 110 -8.06 19.29 6.57
CA GLY A 110 -7.18 20.10 7.43
C GLY A 110 -5.69 19.72 7.34
N ARG A 111 -5.29 18.92 6.35
CA ARG A 111 -3.94 18.33 6.20
C ARG A 111 -3.11 18.95 5.05
N SER A 112 -3.57 20.03 4.44
CA SER A 112 -2.96 20.65 3.24
C SER A 112 -1.48 21.03 3.37
N LYS A 113 -0.98 21.34 4.58
CA LYS A 113 0.43 21.70 4.82
C LYS A 113 1.32 20.50 5.20
N VAL A 114 0.73 19.31 5.35
CA VAL A 114 1.47 18.12 5.78
C VAL A 114 2.09 17.44 4.56
N HIS A 115 3.40 17.62 4.36
CA HIS A 115 4.15 16.97 3.27
C HIS A 115 3.92 15.45 3.22
N LYS A 116 3.80 14.82 4.40
CA LYS A 116 3.47 13.40 4.53
C LYS A 116 2.10 13.05 3.91
N ALA A 117 1.05 13.84 4.17
CA ALA A 117 -0.29 13.59 3.66
C ALA A 117 -0.36 13.63 2.12
N ARG A 118 0.38 14.55 1.49
CA ARG A 118 0.53 14.59 0.02
C ARG A 118 1.21 13.32 -0.52
N SER A 119 2.32 12.92 0.10
CA SER A 119 3.02 11.71 -0.30
C SER A 119 2.13 10.48 -0.14
N ASP A 120 1.45 10.35 0.99
CA ASP A 120 0.63 9.18 1.32
C ASP A 120 -0.55 9.06 0.34
N LEU A 121 -1.22 10.17 0.03
CA LEU A 121 -2.30 10.19 -0.96
C LEU A 121 -1.81 9.83 -2.37
N GLN A 122 -0.62 10.27 -2.77
CA GLN A 122 -0.03 9.88 -4.05
C GLN A 122 0.25 8.37 -4.12
N GLN A 123 0.72 7.77 -3.02
CA GLN A 123 0.90 6.30 -2.96
C GLN A 123 -0.44 5.58 -2.91
N GLY A 124 -1.44 6.12 -2.20
CA GLY A 124 -2.81 5.62 -2.20
C GLY A 124 -3.41 5.57 -3.59
N ARG A 125 -3.31 6.64 -4.38
CA ARG A 125 -3.76 6.66 -5.78
C ARG A 125 -3.04 5.64 -6.66
N LYS A 126 -1.74 5.44 -6.42
CA LYS A 126 -0.96 4.40 -7.09
C LYS A 126 -1.51 3.01 -6.76
N LEU A 127 -1.79 2.74 -5.48
CA LEU A 127 -2.44 1.50 -5.05
C LEU A 127 -3.83 1.34 -5.68
N ARG A 128 -4.68 2.38 -5.66
CA ARG A 128 -6.03 2.33 -6.24
C ARG A 128 -6.03 1.96 -7.73
N ARG A 129 -5.06 2.44 -8.52
CA ARG A 129 -4.91 2.01 -9.92
C ARG A 129 -4.61 0.52 -10.07
N LEU A 130 -3.80 -0.05 -9.17
CA LEU A 130 -3.55 -1.49 -9.16
C LEU A 130 -4.78 -2.26 -8.67
N GLU A 131 -5.45 -1.79 -7.62
CA GLU A 131 -6.66 -2.43 -7.07
C GLU A 131 -7.81 -2.45 -8.06
N ALA A 132 -8.02 -1.34 -8.80
CA ALA A 132 -9.03 -1.25 -9.84
C ALA A 132 -8.78 -2.26 -10.98
N LYS A 133 -7.51 -2.62 -11.23
CA LYS A 133 -7.14 -3.54 -12.30
C LYS A 133 -7.05 -5.01 -11.87
N PHE A 134 -6.58 -5.28 -10.65
CA PHE A 134 -6.22 -6.63 -10.18
C PHE A 134 -7.03 -7.10 -8.96
N GLY A 135 -7.96 -6.28 -8.46
CA GLY A 135 -8.71 -6.53 -7.25
C GLY A 135 -8.03 -5.98 -6.00
N THR A 136 -8.79 -5.76 -4.94
CA THR A 136 -8.34 -5.05 -3.74
C THR A 136 -7.22 -5.77 -2.98
N GLY A 137 -7.14 -7.09 -3.07
CA GLY A 137 -6.12 -7.90 -2.40
C GLY A 137 -4.69 -7.67 -2.89
N ILE A 138 -4.50 -7.08 -4.08
CA ILE A 138 -3.16 -6.74 -4.62
C ILE A 138 -2.38 -5.78 -3.71
N ALA A 139 -3.08 -4.98 -2.90
CA ALA A 139 -2.43 -4.10 -1.93
C ALA A 139 -1.63 -4.90 -0.89
N LEU A 140 -2.15 -6.03 -0.41
CA LEU A 140 -1.46 -6.85 0.59
C LEU A 140 -0.18 -7.48 0.05
N VAL A 141 -0.19 -7.85 -1.23
CA VAL A 141 0.98 -8.38 -1.94
C VAL A 141 2.16 -7.40 -1.96
N LEU A 142 1.89 -6.10 -1.85
CA LEU A 142 2.91 -5.05 -1.87
C LEU A 142 3.54 -4.77 -0.50
N VAL A 143 3.00 -5.32 0.59
CA VAL A 143 3.53 -5.16 1.96
C VAL A 143 5.04 -5.43 2.08
N PRO A 144 5.57 -6.59 1.61
CA PRO A 144 7.00 -6.90 1.78
C PRO A 144 7.90 -5.96 0.97
N VAL A 145 7.40 -5.40 -0.13
CA VAL A 145 8.16 -4.55 -1.05
C VAL A 145 7.76 -3.07 -1.00
N MET A 146 6.95 -2.67 -0.01
CA MET A 146 6.40 -1.31 0.10
C MET A 146 7.46 -0.19 -0.04
N PRO A 147 8.65 -0.28 0.59
CA PRO A 147 9.67 0.77 0.45
C PRO A 147 10.16 0.94 -1.00
N THR A 148 10.25 -0.17 -1.73
CA THR A 148 10.68 -0.21 -3.13
C THR A 148 9.56 0.26 -4.04
N PHE A 149 8.32 -0.20 -3.81
CA PHE A 149 7.12 0.24 -4.51
C PHE A 149 6.88 1.77 -4.40
N ARG A 150 7.13 2.34 -3.21
CA ARG A 150 7.02 3.79 -2.98
C ARG A 150 7.90 4.60 -3.93
N ARG A 151 9.09 4.08 -4.26
CA ARG A 151 10.09 4.69 -5.13
C ARG A 151 9.87 4.41 -6.61
N LEU A 152 8.91 3.56 -6.97
CA LEU A 152 8.60 3.23 -8.36
C LEU A 152 8.10 4.47 -9.10
N SER A 153 8.74 4.79 -10.23
CA SER A 153 8.35 5.90 -11.11
C SER A 153 7.08 5.55 -11.88
N LEU A 154 6.41 6.55 -12.47
CA LEU A 154 5.21 6.31 -13.30
C LEU A 154 5.51 5.42 -14.51
N ALA A 155 6.68 5.59 -15.15
CA ALA A 155 7.08 4.76 -16.28
C ALA A 155 7.30 3.29 -15.87
N GLU A 156 7.92 3.07 -14.71
CA GLU A 156 8.11 1.71 -14.17
C GLU A 156 6.81 1.13 -13.59
N GLU A 157 5.88 1.95 -13.11
CA GLU A 157 4.53 1.49 -12.72
C GLU A 157 3.77 0.93 -13.92
N ALA A 158 3.81 1.60 -15.08
CA ALA A 158 3.20 1.09 -16.30
C ALA A 158 3.81 -0.25 -16.74
N LYS A 159 5.15 -0.38 -16.68
CA LYS A 159 5.85 -1.65 -16.95
C LYS A 159 5.52 -2.72 -15.92
N PHE A 160 5.39 -2.36 -14.64
CA PHE A 160 5.01 -3.27 -13.57
C PHE A 160 3.64 -3.90 -13.87
N ILE A 161 2.67 -3.08 -14.26
CA ILE A 161 1.35 -3.54 -14.67
C ILE A 161 1.41 -4.50 -15.87
N GLN A 162 2.25 -4.22 -16.86
CA GLN A 162 2.43 -5.08 -18.04
C GLN A 162 3.04 -6.43 -17.65
N HIS A 163 4.18 -6.41 -16.94
CA HIS A 163 4.88 -7.62 -16.51
C HIS A 163 4.07 -8.46 -15.51
N LEU A 164 3.27 -7.83 -14.66
CA LEU A 164 2.40 -8.56 -13.73
C LEU A 164 1.39 -9.44 -14.49
N VAL A 165 0.84 -8.94 -15.61
CA VAL A 165 -0.10 -9.67 -16.46
C VAL A 165 0.60 -10.77 -17.27
N SER A 166 1.75 -10.46 -17.87
CA SER A 166 2.41 -11.38 -18.81
C SER A 166 3.28 -12.43 -18.13
N ASP A 167 4.05 -12.03 -17.13
CA ASP A 167 5.19 -12.82 -16.63
C ASP A 167 4.96 -13.35 -15.21
N TYR A 168 4.03 -12.76 -14.45
CA TYR A 168 3.79 -13.11 -13.03
C TYR A 168 2.30 -13.34 -12.70
N PRO A 169 1.57 -14.20 -13.45
CA PRO A 169 0.15 -14.46 -13.19
C PRO A 169 -0.11 -15.07 -11.81
N SER A 170 0.85 -15.81 -11.23
CA SER A 170 0.74 -16.39 -9.88
C SER A 170 0.55 -15.32 -8.81
N ILE A 171 1.19 -14.16 -8.95
CA ILE A 171 1.02 -13.03 -8.02
C ILE A 171 -0.43 -12.53 -8.05
N ILE A 172 -1.04 -12.47 -9.25
CA ILE A 172 -2.44 -12.08 -9.41
C ILE A 172 -3.36 -13.12 -8.77
N CYS A 173 -3.10 -14.41 -8.99
CA CYS A 173 -3.88 -15.49 -8.37
C CYS A 173 -3.86 -15.41 -6.84
N GLU A 174 -2.70 -15.18 -6.22
CA GLU A 174 -2.64 -15.01 -4.77
C GLU A 174 -3.36 -13.74 -4.31
N ALA A 175 -3.19 -12.62 -5.03
CA ALA A 175 -3.90 -11.37 -4.73
C ALA A 175 -5.42 -11.53 -4.69
N GLN A 176 -5.99 -12.40 -5.53
CA GLN A 176 -7.45 -12.66 -5.58
C GLN A 176 -8.00 -13.35 -4.33
N ARG A 177 -7.14 -14.03 -3.54
CA ARG A 177 -7.54 -14.73 -2.31
C ARG A 177 -7.54 -13.83 -1.08
N LEU A 178 -6.86 -12.69 -1.16
CA LEU A 178 -6.64 -11.74 -0.08
C LEU A 178 -7.71 -10.64 0.17
N PRO A 179 -8.77 -10.42 -0.66
CA PRO A 179 -9.72 -9.32 -0.43
C PRO A 179 -10.41 -9.33 0.94
N ASN A 180 -10.83 -10.50 1.42
CA ASN A 180 -11.51 -10.63 2.72
C ASN A 180 -10.58 -10.27 3.87
N LEU A 181 -9.32 -10.71 3.78
CA LEU A 181 -8.31 -10.40 4.78
C LEU A 181 -7.98 -8.90 4.78
N LYS A 182 -7.86 -8.29 3.60
CA LYS A 182 -7.69 -6.84 3.48
C LYS A 182 -8.85 -6.13 4.17
N MET A 183 -10.10 -6.49 3.86
CA MET A 183 -11.28 -5.88 4.50
C MET A 183 -11.26 -6.01 6.02
N LYS A 184 -10.89 -7.18 6.55
CA LYS A 184 -10.76 -7.41 7.99
C LYS A 184 -9.81 -6.38 8.61
N TYR A 185 -8.58 -6.27 8.10
CA TYR A 185 -7.58 -5.37 8.67
C TYR A 185 -7.83 -3.89 8.37
N GLN A 186 -8.43 -3.57 7.22
CA GLN A 186 -8.81 -2.20 6.86
C GLN A 186 -9.74 -1.57 7.91
N ARG A 187 -10.70 -2.35 8.44
CA ARG A 187 -11.64 -1.92 9.49
C ARG A 187 -11.00 -1.67 10.86
N LEU A 188 -9.76 -2.12 11.05
CA LEU A 188 -9.02 -1.90 12.31
C LEU A 188 -8.11 -0.67 12.24
N VAL A 189 -7.82 -0.18 11.03
CA VAL A 189 -6.95 0.98 10.79
C VAL A 189 -7.77 2.26 10.56
N CYS A 190 -9.01 2.13 10.11
CA CYS A 190 -9.88 3.22 9.68
C CYS A 190 -11.20 3.20 10.45
#